data_AF-A0A1W9TE50-F1
#
_entry.id   AF-A0A1W9TE50-F1
#
_cell.length_a   1.000
_cell.length_b   1.000
_cell.length_c   1.000
_cell.angle_alpha   90.00
_cell.angle_beta   90.00
_cell.angle_gamma   90.00
#
_symmetry.space_group_name_H-M   'P 1'
#
loop_
_entity.id
_entity.type
_entity.pdbx_description
1 polymer ?
#
loop_
_entity_poly.entity_id
_entity_poly.type
_entity_poly.pdbx_seq_one_letter_code
_entity_poly.pdbx_strand_id
1 'polypeptide(L)'
;MKMKMKRIIILMMFGITMMSEAVIFEYQDIIGDDNGPGTYIYPTNKVFVESGFDIKKVKIEEEKDFYNFVFEIPVKFKNEWKNANGWDIQQFDVYMNFGKGKNKHTISGRNVKIKKGWDKVLLVSPAKNEVLIKKELIKNDMISDDSKMKEENIIKDILLPELFEIKGNVLTAKIKKINLKDMKKLKGVQVFMTSAEAYPGAFNTYIRTVNKEKTEWRFGGGVDDENGNGDPNVIDILGENKSLANYN
;
A
#
# COMPACT_ATOMS: atom_id res chain seq x y z
N MET A 1 50.14 -59.11 0.42
CA MET A 1 48.96 -58.63 -0.36
C MET A 1 48.30 -57.50 0.43
N LYS A 2 48.09 -56.33 -0.19
CA LYS A 2 47.76 -55.05 0.47
C LYS A 2 46.38 -55.04 1.16
N MET A 3 46.33 -54.55 2.40
CA MET A 3 45.12 -54.31 3.18
C MET A 3 44.25 -53.22 2.52
N LYS A 4 43.00 -53.56 2.14
CA LYS A 4 42.02 -52.57 1.64
C LYS A 4 41.30 -51.91 2.81
N MET A 5 41.65 -50.65 3.07
CA MET A 5 41.03 -49.82 4.09
C MET A 5 39.62 -49.40 3.64
N LYS A 6 38.60 -49.68 4.46
CA LYS A 6 37.20 -49.27 4.23
C LYS A 6 37.07 -47.76 4.42
N ARG A 7 36.52 -47.06 3.42
CA ARG A 7 36.07 -45.66 3.56
C ARG A 7 34.59 -45.66 3.92
N ILE A 8 34.27 -45.24 5.14
CA ILE A 8 32.90 -44.94 5.56
C ILE A 8 32.66 -43.47 5.23
N ILE A 9 31.74 -43.20 4.31
CA ILE A 9 31.27 -41.85 3.99
C ILE A 9 30.03 -41.63 4.85
N ILE A 10 30.14 -40.79 5.89
CA ILE A 10 28.99 -40.33 6.67
C ILE A 10 28.38 -39.17 5.88
N LEU A 11 27.23 -39.42 5.25
CA LEU A 11 26.45 -38.40 4.57
C LEU A 11 25.59 -37.69 5.63
N MET A 12 26.03 -36.52 6.12
CA MET A 12 25.19 -35.65 6.94
C MET A 12 24.12 -35.00 6.05
N MET A 13 22.89 -35.48 6.12
CA MET A 13 21.73 -34.76 5.59
C MET A 13 21.44 -33.58 6.52
N PHE A 14 21.81 -32.36 6.11
CA PHE A 14 21.19 -31.17 6.66
C PHE A 14 19.75 -31.13 6.15
N GLY A 15 18.78 -31.42 7.03
CA GLY A 15 17.38 -31.15 6.74
C GLY A 15 17.21 -29.65 6.56
N ILE A 16 16.89 -29.22 5.34
CA ILE A 16 16.38 -27.87 5.11
C ILE A 16 14.95 -27.88 5.65
N THR A 17 14.77 -27.46 6.90
CA THR A 17 13.45 -27.07 7.38
C THR A 17 13.00 -25.88 6.55
N MET A 18 12.20 -26.15 5.52
CA MET A 18 11.32 -25.17 4.90
C MET A 18 10.35 -24.73 6.01
N MET A 19 10.64 -23.61 6.69
CA MET A 19 9.64 -22.98 7.54
C MET A 19 8.49 -22.57 6.61
N SER A 20 7.31 -23.17 6.77
CA SER A 20 6.14 -22.74 6.01
C SER A 20 5.80 -21.31 6.42
N GLU A 21 5.71 -20.41 5.44
CA GLU A 21 5.16 -19.06 5.62
C GLU A 21 3.73 -19.19 6.16
N ALA A 22 3.46 -18.62 7.34
CA ALA A 22 2.11 -18.63 7.88
C ALA A 22 1.33 -17.46 7.28
N VAL A 23 0.29 -17.76 6.50
CA VAL A 23 -0.61 -16.75 5.95
C VAL A 23 -1.47 -16.18 7.08
N ILE A 24 -1.34 -14.88 7.33
CA ILE A 24 -2.10 -14.14 8.35
C ILE A 24 -3.41 -13.60 7.76
N PHE A 25 -3.33 -13.12 6.52
CA PHE A 25 -4.44 -12.52 5.81
C PHE A 25 -4.28 -12.79 4.31
N GLU A 26 -5.38 -13.07 3.64
CA GLU A 26 -5.42 -13.22 2.19
C GLU A 26 -6.80 -12.83 1.69
N TYR A 27 -6.84 -12.03 0.62
CA TYR A 27 -8.06 -11.58 -0.02
C TYR A 27 -7.86 -11.47 -1.52
N GLN A 28 -8.83 -11.98 -2.28
CA GLN A 28 -8.92 -11.79 -3.72
C GLN A 28 -9.96 -10.71 -3.99
N ASP A 29 -9.56 -9.69 -4.74
CA ASP A 29 -10.44 -8.58 -5.07
C ASP A 29 -11.24 -8.82 -6.35
N ILE A 30 -12.21 -7.95 -6.58
CA ILE A 30 -12.88 -7.83 -7.87
C ILE A 30 -11.87 -7.25 -8.87
N ILE A 31 -11.88 -7.75 -10.11
CA ILE A 31 -11.04 -7.22 -11.19
C ILE A 31 -11.87 -6.27 -12.05
N GLY A 32 -11.24 -5.18 -12.48
CA GLY A 32 -11.80 -4.18 -13.38
C GLY A 32 -12.68 -3.14 -12.68
N ASP A 33 -12.49 -2.93 -11.39
CA ASP A 33 -13.18 -1.89 -10.61
C ASP A 33 -12.27 -0.73 -10.19
N ASP A 34 -11.09 -0.57 -10.79
CA ASP A 34 -10.11 0.50 -10.57
C ASP A 34 -10.54 1.89 -11.10
N ASN A 35 -11.80 2.24 -10.86
CA ASN A 35 -12.47 3.47 -11.27
C ASN A 35 -13.00 4.27 -10.05
N GLY A 36 -12.36 4.11 -8.88
CA GLY A 36 -12.71 4.80 -7.64
C GLY A 36 -14.17 4.60 -7.28
N PRO A 37 -14.96 5.63 -6.91
CA PRO A 37 -16.39 5.48 -6.59
C PRO A 37 -17.27 5.05 -7.78
N GLY A 38 -16.69 4.74 -8.95
CA GLY A 38 -17.37 4.30 -10.17
C GLY A 38 -17.24 5.27 -11.34
N THR A 39 -16.58 6.42 -11.14
CA THR A 39 -16.53 7.52 -12.10
C THR A 39 -15.13 7.85 -12.60
N TYR A 40 -14.08 7.31 -11.97
CA TYR A 40 -12.72 7.75 -12.28
C TYR A 40 -12.26 7.29 -13.65
N ILE A 41 -11.50 8.17 -14.28
CA ILE A 41 -10.98 7.97 -15.64
C ILE A 41 -9.48 8.12 -15.59
N TYR A 42 -8.79 7.13 -16.14
CA TYR A 42 -7.34 7.11 -16.26
C TYR A 42 -6.77 8.34 -16.99
N PRO A 43 -5.56 8.81 -16.60
CA PRO A 43 -4.85 9.83 -17.36
C PRO A 43 -4.52 9.35 -18.78
N THR A 44 -4.30 10.29 -19.70
CA THR A 44 -4.07 9.93 -21.12
C THR A 44 -2.64 9.52 -21.44
N ASN A 45 -1.66 9.77 -20.55
CA ASN A 45 -0.30 9.33 -20.77
C ASN A 45 -0.20 7.79 -20.72
N LYS A 46 0.56 7.22 -21.65
CA LYS A 46 0.68 5.75 -21.84
C LYS A 46 1.34 5.01 -20.69
N VAL A 47 1.99 5.72 -19.76
CA VAL A 47 2.53 5.11 -18.54
C VAL A 47 1.41 4.55 -17.65
N PHE A 48 0.22 5.17 -17.67
CA PHE A 48 -0.97 4.75 -16.94
C PHE A 48 -1.71 3.68 -17.75
N VAL A 49 -1.17 2.46 -17.71
CA VAL A 49 -1.75 1.31 -18.40
C VAL A 49 -3.08 0.90 -17.75
N GLU A 50 -4.03 0.43 -18.57
CA GLU A 50 -5.29 -0.16 -18.12
C GLU A 50 -5.04 -1.27 -17.09
N SER A 51 -5.89 -1.37 -16.06
CA SER A 51 -5.72 -2.25 -14.90
C SER A 51 -4.42 -2.03 -14.11
N GLY A 52 -3.78 -0.86 -14.29
CA GLY A 52 -2.54 -0.49 -13.62
C GLY A 52 -2.71 -0.18 -12.14
N PHE A 53 -3.94 0.09 -11.70
CA PHE A 53 -4.31 0.40 -10.33
C PHE A 53 -5.40 -0.54 -9.79
N ASP A 54 -5.61 -1.67 -10.46
CA ASP A 54 -6.56 -2.72 -10.09
C ASP A 54 -5.89 -3.73 -9.16
N ILE A 55 -6.30 -3.76 -7.90
CA ILE A 55 -5.85 -4.73 -6.92
C ILE A 55 -6.46 -6.07 -7.29
N LYS A 56 -5.62 -7.05 -7.60
CA LYS A 56 -6.10 -8.43 -7.82
C LYS A 56 -6.15 -9.22 -6.53
N LYS A 57 -5.13 -9.06 -5.71
CA LYS A 57 -4.95 -9.87 -4.50
C LYS A 57 -4.04 -9.17 -3.52
N VAL A 58 -4.39 -9.30 -2.25
CA VAL A 58 -3.51 -8.93 -1.13
C VAL A 58 -3.31 -10.13 -0.23
N LYS A 59 -2.06 -10.36 0.19
CA LYS A 59 -1.69 -11.39 1.16
C LYS A 59 -0.71 -10.83 2.18
N ILE A 60 -0.89 -11.17 3.44
CA ILE A 60 0.05 -10.86 4.52
C ILE A 60 0.57 -12.18 5.09
N GLU A 61 1.88 -12.33 5.09
CA GLU A 61 2.55 -13.56 5.53
C GLU A 61 3.55 -13.29 6.63
N GLU A 62 3.70 -14.28 7.49
CA GLU A 62 4.71 -14.30 8.53
C GLU A 62 5.91 -15.15 8.09
N GLU A 63 7.06 -14.49 7.92
CA GLU A 63 8.37 -15.14 7.83
C GLU A 63 9.06 -15.12 9.20
N LYS A 64 10.32 -15.60 9.31
CA LYS A 64 11.08 -15.59 10.55
C LYS A 64 11.21 -14.18 11.16
N ASP A 65 11.79 -13.25 10.40
CA ASP A 65 12.17 -11.91 10.87
C ASP A 65 11.28 -10.78 10.31
N PHE A 66 10.42 -11.11 9.35
CA PHE A 66 9.60 -10.15 8.60
C PHE A 66 8.13 -10.54 8.59
N TYR A 67 7.28 -9.53 8.39
CA TYR A 67 5.98 -9.71 7.77
C TYR A 67 6.08 -9.24 6.32
N ASN A 68 5.57 -10.06 5.41
CA ASN A 68 5.52 -9.76 3.97
C ASN A 68 4.11 -9.30 3.62
N PHE A 69 4.00 -8.11 3.04
CA PHE A 69 2.78 -7.60 2.44
C PHE A 69 2.91 -7.76 0.92
N VAL A 70 2.15 -8.69 0.38
CA VAL A 70 2.20 -9.11 -1.02
C VAL A 70 0.98 -8.55 -1.74
N PHE A 71 1.23 -7.81 -2.81
CA PHE A 71 0.24 -7.21 -3.67
C PHE A 71 0.39 -7.81 -5.07
N GLU A 72 -0.70 -8.30 -5.62
CA GLU A 72 -0.78 -8.71 -7.03
C GLU A 72 -1.74 -7.78 -7.75
N ILE A 73 -1.37 -7.33 -8.94
CA ILE A 73 -2.23 -6.58 -9.86
C ILE A 73 -2.27 -7.28 -11.22
N PRO A 74 -3.18 -6.96 -12.15
CA PRO A 74 -3.26 -7.59 -13.47
C PRO A 74 -2.03 -7.34 -14.36
N VAL A 75 -1.31 -6.24 -14.14
CA VAL A 75 -0.18 -5.81 -14.99
C VAL A 75 1.17 -5.94 -14.28
N LYS A 76 2.25 -5.96 -15.06
CA LYS A 76 3.61 -5.95 -14.50
C LYS A 76 3.94 -4.58 -13.91
N PHE A 77 4.57 -4.56 -12.74
CA PHE A 77 5.21 -3.36 -12.22
C PHE A 77 6.36 -2.95 -13.13
N LYS A 78 6.50 -1.66 -13.37
CA LYS A 78 7.52 -1.05 -14.22
C LYS A 78 8.32 -0.02 -13.45
N ASN A 79 9.58 0.17 -13.81
CA ASN A 79 10.48 1.18 -13.24
C ASN A 79 11.22 1.98 -14.33
N GLU A 80 10.45 2.56 -15.25
CA GLU A 80 10.96 3.42 -16.32
C GLU A 80 11.46 4.76 -15.77
N TRP A 81 10.94 5.24 -14.63
CA TRP A 81 11.36 6.50 -14.00
C TRP A 81 12.52 6.34 -13.02
N LYS A 82 13.04 5.12 -12.85
CA LYS A 82 14.17 4.79 -11.96
C LYS A 82 13.91 5.23 -10.51
N ASN A 83 12.66 5.09 -10.07
CA ASN A 83 12.27 5.24 -8.69
C ASN A 83 13.04 4.25 -7.81
N ALA A 84 13.32 4.69 -6.58
CA ALA A 84 14.28 4.03 -5.71
C ALA A 84 13.84 2.64 -5.27
N ASN A 85 12.54 2.42 -5.08
CA ASN A 85 12.02 1.15 -4.57
C ASN A 85 11.65 0.16 -5.69
N GLY A 86 11.83 0.53 -6.96
CA GLY A 86 11.75 -0.42 -8.07
C GLY A 86 10.47 -0.42 -8.88
N TRP A 87 9.57 0.57 -8.71
CA TRP A 87 8.39 0.74 -9.56
C TRP A 87 7.96 2.20 -9.72
N ASP A 88 7.05 2.52 -10.64
CA ASP A 88 6.76 3.89 -11.05
C ASP A 88 5.52 4.50 -10.40
N ILE A 89 4.34 3.93 -10.64
CA ILE A 89 3.08 4.70 -10.54
C ILE A 89 2.15 4.28 -9.41
N GLN A 90 2.26 3.06 -8.87
CA GLN A 90 1.38 2.56 -7.80
C GLN A 90 1.85 3.03 -6.42
N GLN A 91 0.93 3.28 -5.50
CA GLN A 91 1.26 3.43 -4.08
C GLN A 91 0.14 2.82 -3.23
N PHE A 92 0.51 1.92 -2.33
CA PHE A 92 -0.45 1.22 -1.48
C PHE A 92 -0.44 1.75 -0.05
N ASP A 93 -1.62 1.86 0.54
CA ASP A 93 -1.77 2.01 1.98
C ASP A 93 -2.41 0.75 2.55
N VAL A 94 -1.83 0.15 3.59
CA VAL A 94 -2.44 -0.99 4.30
C VAL A 94 -2.82 -0.55 5.71
N TYR A 95 -4.07 -0.16 5.89
CA TYR A 95 -4.64 0.21 7.18
C TYR A 95 -4.98 -1.05 7.97
N MET A 96 -4.42 -1.16 9.17
CA MET A 96 -4.56 -2.31 10.05
C MET A 96 -5.25 -1.91 11.35
N ASN A 97 -6.30 -2.63 11.71
CA ASN A 97 -7.02 -2.48 12.97
C ASN A 97 -6.67 -3.64 13.91
N PHE A 98 -6.12 -3.33 15.08
CA PHE A 98 -5.75 -4.28 16.14
C PHE A 98 -6.75 -4.26 17.30
N GLY A 99 -7.91 -3.65 17.08
CA GLY A 99 -9.06 -3.61 17.97
C GLY A 99 -9.28 -2.28 18.69
N LYS A 100 -8.39 -1.30 18.58
CA LYS A 100 -8.62 0.04 19.14
C LYS A 100 -9.30 0.95 18.13
N GLY A 101 -8.90 0.87 16.85
CA GLY A 101 -9.43 1.72 15.79
C GLY A 101 -9.28 3.22 16.09
N LYS A 102 -8.12 3.60 16.65
CA LYS A 102 -7.89 4.92 17.26
C LYS A 102 -7.85 6.09 16.26
N ASN A 103 -7.54 5.81 15.00
CA ASN A 103 -7.51 6.80 13.93
C ASN A 103 -8.69 6.53 12.99
N LYS A 104 -9.38 7.59 12.54
CA LYS A 104 -10.44 7.49 11.52
C LYS A 104 -9.98 8.08 10.20
N HIS A 105 -9.22 9.16 10.27
CA HIS A 105 -8.69 9.82 9.08
C HIS A 105 -7.58 8.98 8.46
N THR A 106 -7.55 8.91 7.14
CA THR A 106 -6.49 8.20 6.40
C THR A 106 -5.28 9.11 6.23
N ILE A 107 -4.17 8.58 5.71
CA ILE A 107 -3.03 9.43 5.34
C ILE A 107 -3.54 10.59 4.48
N SER A 108 -3.02 11.78 4.74
CA SER A 108 -3.54 12.97 4.11
C SER A 108 -3.33 12.98 2.59
N GLY A 109 -4.28 13.62 1.93
CA GLY A 109 -4.51 13.56 0.49
C GLY A 109 -5.40 12.41 0.06
N ARG A 110 -5.61 11.35 0.85
CA ARG A 110 -6.53 10.25 0.42
C ARG A 110 -7.98 10.68 0.44
N ASN A 111 -8.34 11.68 1.26
CA ASN A 111 -9.68 12.25 1.38
C ASN A 111 -10.74 11.19 1.74
N VAL A 112 -10.39 10.25 2.62
CA VAL A 112 -11.27 9.17 3.07
C VAL A 112 -11.17 9.02 4.59
N LYS A 113 -12.26 8.60 5.22
CA LYS A 113 -12.26 8.13 6.62
C LYS A 113 -12.63 6.65 6.66
N ILE A 114 -12.03 5.88 7.58
CA ILE A 114 -12.35 4.46 7.76
C ILE A 114 -13.28 4.31 8.96
N LYS A 115 -14.53 3.85 8.74
CA LYS A 115 -15.58 3.76 9.78
C LYS A 115 -15.16 3.04 11.03
N LYS A 116 -14.57 1.85 10.85
CA LYS A 116 -14.10 1.02 11.97
C LYS A 116 -12.83 1.57 12.59
N GLY A 117 -12.18 2.53 11.94
CA GLY A 117 -10.89 3.09 12.31
C GLY A 117 -9.76 2.08 12.13
N TRP A 118 -8.55 2.56 12.38
CA TRP A 118 -7.33 1.81 12.21
C TRP A 118 -6.32 2.21 13.30
N ASP A 119 -5.27 1.40 13.45
CA ASP A 119 -4.29 1.51 14.53
C ASP A 119 -2.86 1.69 14.03
N LYS A 120 -2.54 1.07 12.89
CA LYS A 120 -1.30 1.26 12.12
C LYS A 120 -1.63 1.29 10.63
N VAL A 121 -0.80 1.97 9.84
CA VAL A 121 -0.87 1.95 8.38
C VAL A 121 0.51 1.66 7.82
N LEU A 122 0.63 0.73 6.87
CA LEU A 122 1.84 0.57 6.07
C LEU A 122 1.72 1.42 4.81
N LEU A 123 2.64 2.35 4.59
CA LEU A 123 2.71 3.14 3.36
C LEU A 123 3.78 2.56 2.43
N VAL A 124 3.34 2.00 1.30
CA VAL A 124 4.17 1.32 0.30
C VAL A 124 4.28 2.21 -0.92
N SER A 125 5.38 2.96 -1.01
CA SER A 125 5.61 3.97 -2.05
C SER A 125 6.79 3.61 -2.94
N PRO A 126 6.80 4.02 -4.23
CA PRO A 126 7.96 3.86 -5.09
C PRO A 126 9.14 4.77 -4.68
N ALA A 127 8.85 5.84 -3.93
CA ALA A 127 9.86 6.78 -3.43
C ALA A 127 10.56 6.27 -2.17
N LYS A 128 11.78 6.79 -1.93
CA LYS A 128 12.48 6.52 -0.67
C LYS A 128 11.72 7.10 0.52
N ASN A 129 11.82 6.41 1.65
CA ASN A 129 11.21 6.84 2.92
C ASN A 129 11.64 8.25 3.34
N GLU A 130 12.88 8.67 3.09
CA GLU A 130 13.33 10.02 3.45
C GLU A 130 12.61 11.11 2.66
N VAL A 131 12.18 10.82 1.43
CA VAL A 131 11.40 11.77 0.60
C VAL A 131 10.01 11.93 1.19
N LEU A 132 9.36 10.81 1.52
CA LEU A 132 8.03 10.80 2.13
C LEU A 132 8.04 11.55 3.47
N ILE A 133 9.02 11.26 4.33
CA ILE A 133 9.17 11.93 5.62
C ILE A 133 9.42 13.43 5.42
N LYS A 134 10.46 13.82 4.67
CA LYS A 134 10.91 15.22 4.62
C LYS A 134 9.92 16.19 4.00
N LYS A 135 9.19 15.76 2.97
CA LYS A 135 8.40 16.67 2.13
C LYS A 135 6.91 16.62 2.42
N GLU A 136 6.39 15.41 2.59
CA GLU A 136 4.95 15.18 2.49
C GLU A 136 4.33 14.81 3.84
N LEU A 137 4.95 13.88 4.56
CA LEU A 137 4.48 13.47 5.88
C LEU A 137 4.74 14.53 6.95
N ILE A 138 5.89 15.21 6.93
CA ILE A 138 6.20 16.27 7.91
C ILE A 138 5.23 17.47 7.81
N LYS A 139 4.66 17.77 6.63
CA LYS A 139 3.66 18.84 6.50
C LYS A 139 2.28 18.44 7.03
N ASN A 140 2.08 17.15 7.31
CA ASN A 140 0.79 16.53 7.58
C ASN A 140 0.72 15.93 8.99
N ASP A 141 1.48 16.51 9.92
CA ASP A 141 1.64 16.02 11.29
C ASP A 141 0.40 16.13 12.17
N MET A 142 -0.69 16.69 11.64
CA MET A 142 -2.00 16.76 12.27
C MET A 142 -3.08 16.62 11.19
N ILE A 143 -3.83 15.51 11.20
CA ILE A 143 -5.05 15.46 10.37
C ILE A 143 -6.19 16.08 11.17
N SER A 144 -6.65 17.23 10.70
CA SER A 144 -7.88 17.90 11.14
C SER A 144 -8.75 18.15 9.91
N ASP A 145 -9.64 17.21 9.62
CA ASP A 145 -10.57 17.32 8.47
C ASP A 145 -11.95 17.85 8.89
N ASP A 146 -12.13 18.13 10.18
CA ASP A 146 -13.33 18.78 10.69
C ASP A 146 -12.90 19.78 11.75
N SER A 147 -13.29 21.05 11.58
CA SER A 147 -13.01 22.17 12.50
C SER A 147 -13.52 21.96 13.95
N LYS A 148 -14.09 20.79 14.25
CA LYS A 148 -14.64 20.37 15.55
C LYS A 148 -14.01 19.10 16.13
N MET A 149 -13.18 18.37 15.39
CA MET A 149 -12.52 17.15 15.86
C MET A 149 -11.15 17.47 16.47
N LYS A 150 -10.74 16.71 17.49
CA LYS A 150 -9.36 16.76 18.00
C LYS A 150 -8.41 16.28 16.90
N GLU A 151 -7.32 17.01 16.67
CA GLU A 151 -6.26 16.63 15.73
C GLU A 151 -5.78 15.19 15.99
N GLU A 152 -5.80 14.35 14.95
CA GLU A 152 -5.21 13.02 15.00
C GLU A 152 -3.72 13.13 14.60
N ASN A 153 -2.80 12.90 15.54
CA ASN A 153 -1.40 12.70 15.19
C ASN A 153 -1.19 11.25 14.73
N ILE A 154 -1.34 11.03 13.43
CA ILE A 154 -1.24 9.72 12.81
C ILE A 154 0.19 9.32 12.42
N ILE A 155 1.16 10.25 12.38
CA ILE A 155 2.52 10.00 11.87
C ILE A 155 3.19 8.83 12.59
N LYS A 156 3.06 8.76 13.92
CA LYS A 156 3.61 7.68 14.75
C LYS A 156 3.03 6.28 14.44
N ASP A 157 1.94 6.25 13.67
CA ASP A 157 1.24 5.04 13.28
C ASP A 157 1.48 4.63 11.83
N ILE A 158 2.24 5.44 11.09
CA ILE A 158 2.72 5.12 9.75
C ILE A 158 3.96 4.23 9.87
N LEU A 159 3.93 3.12 9.15
CA LEU A 159 5.02 2.17 9.00
C LEU A 159 5.54 2.30 7.58
N LEU A 160 6.87 2.41 7.46
CA LEU A 160 7.55 2.53 6.19
C LEU A 160 8.44 1.29 5.98
N PRO A 161 8.14 0.43 5.00
CA PRO A 161 9.01 -0.68 4.65
C PRO A 161 10.29 -0.17 3.96
N GLU A 162 11.39 -0.89 4.12
CA GLU A 162 12.69 -0.56 3.51
C GLU A 162 13.15 -1.62 2.50
N LEU A 163 12.46 -2.76 2.45
CA LEU A 163 12.81 -3.90 1.62
C LEU A 163 11.63 -4.26 0.74
N PHE A 164 11.90 -4.32 -0.57
CA PHE A 164 10.90 -4.63 -1.59
C PHE A 164 11.42 -5.71 -2.53
N GLU A 165 10.54 -6.61 -2.92
CA GLU A 165 10.79 -7.59 -3.98
C GLU A 165 9.71 -7.46 -5.05
N ILE A 166 10.09 -7.42 -6.32
CA ILE A 166 9.16 -7.29 -7.44
C ILE A 166 9.40 -8.44 -8.41
N LYS A 167 8.34 -9.20 -8.71
CA LYS A 167 8.36 -10.34 -9.62
C LYS A 167 7.19 -10.21 -10.58
N GLY A 168 7.43 -9.54 -11.71
CA GLY A 168 6.40 -9.31 -12.72
C GLY A 168 5.27 -8.43 -12.18
N ASN A 169 4.11 -9.03 -11.96
CA ASN A 169 2.89 -8.36 -11.48
C ASN A 169 2.69 -8.49 -9.95
N VAL A 170 3.70 -8.98 -9.24
CA VAL A 170 3.69 -9.13 -7.77
C VAL A 170 4.72 -8.20 -7.15
N LEU A 171 4.30 -7.43 -6.15
CA LEU A 171 5.14 -6.60 -5.30
C LEU A 171 5.03 -7.10 -3.85
N THR A 172 6.18 -7.33 -3.22
CA THR A 172 6.26 -7.69 -1.80
C THR A 172 6.98 -6.59 -1.04
N ALA A 173 6.29 -5.94 -0.11
CA ALA A 173 6.88 -5.02 0.85
C ALA A 173 7.14 -5.75 2.17
N LYS A 174 8.37 -5.70 2.68
CA LYS A 174 8.78 -6.41 3.90
C LYS A 174 8.99 -5.44 5.06
N ILE A 175 8.35 -5.72 6.20
CA ILE A 175 8.54 -4.96 7.44
C ILE A 175 9.13 -5.89 8.52
N LYS A 176 10.17 -5.44 9.21
CA LYS A 176 10.74 -6.20 10.33
C LYS A 176 9.70 -6.33 11.44
N LYS A 177 9.55 -7.53 12.01
CA LYS A 177 8.57 -7.78 13.10
C LYS A 177 8.75 -6.87 14.32
N ILE A 178 9.96 -6.36 14.54
CA ILE A 178 10.24 -5.41 15.63
C ILE A 178 9.45 -4.11 15.49
N ASN A 179 9.15 -3.68 14.25
CA ASN A 179 8.43 -2.45 13.94
C ASN A 179 6.90 -2.63 13.91
N LEU A 180 6.43 -3.87 13.73
CA LEU A 180 5.02 -4.22 13.68
C LEU A 180 4.79 -5.49 14.51
N LYS A 181 4.48 -5.34 15.79
CA LYS A 181 4.30 -6.48 16.69
C LYS A 181 2.85 -6.98 16.68
N ASP A 182 2.66 -8.19 17.18
CA ASP A 182 1.35 -8.77 17.50
C ASP A 182 0.36 -8.89 16.32
N MET A 183 0.82 -9.31 15.14
CA MET A 183 -0.07 -9.58 13.99
C MET A 183 -1.17 -10.62 14.29
N LYS A 184 -0.99 -11.45 15.33
CA LYS A 184 -2.03 -12.33 15.87
C LYS A 184 -3.27 -11.59 16.42
N LYS A 185 -3.16 -10.29 16.69
CA LYS A 185 -4.27 -9.43 17.16
C LYS A 185 -4.95 -8.67 16.02
N LEU A 186 -4.53 -8.86 14.78
CA LEU A 186 -5.11 -8.18 13.62
C LEU A 186 -6.60 -8.55 13.51
N LYS A 187 -7.47 -7.54 13.50
CA LYS A 187 -8.93 -7.69 13.44
C LYS A 187 -9.53 -7.16 12.14
N GLY A 188 -8.81 -6.32 11.42
CA GLY A 188 -9.27 -5.75 10.17
C GLY A 188 -8.12 -5.21 9.34
N VAL A 189 -8.27 -5.32 8.03
CA VAL A 189 -7.35 -4.81 7.02
C VAL A 189 -8.19 -4.05 6.00
N GLN A 190 -7.73 -2.87 5.61
CA GLN A 190 -8.19 -2.17 4.42
C GLN A 190 -6.96 -1.79 3.60
N VAL A 191 -7.01 -2.03 2.30
CA VAL A 191 -5.96 -1.59 1.39
C VAL A 191 -6.53 -0.54 0.45
N PHE A 192 -5.77 0.52 0.23
CA PHE A 192 -6.01 1.51 -0.81
C PHE A 192 -4.91 1.41 -1.85
N MET A 193 -5.28 1.45 -3.12
CA MET A 193 -4.40 1.76 -4.23
C MET A 193 -4.56 3.24 -4.59
N THR A 194 -3.43 3.92 -4.65
CA THR A 194 -3.33 5.32 -5.08
C THR A 194 -2.30 5.47 -6.20
N SER A 195 -2.31 6.62 -6.86
CA SER A 195 -1.34 6.92 -7.91
C SER A 195 -0.20 7.79 -7.39
N ALA A 196 1.03 7.29 -7.39
CA ALA A 196 2.21 7.92 -6.80
C ALA A 196 2.70 9.15 -7.59
N GLU A 197 2.91 10.28 -6.95
CA GLU A 197 3.30 11.55 -7.60
C GLU A 197 4.49 12.22 -6.92
N ALA A 198 5.50 12.61 -7.72
CA ALA A 198 6.69 13.29 -7.23
C ALA A 198 6.47 14.78 -6.96
N TYR A 199 5.42 15.35 -7.55
CA TYR A 199 5.00 16.75 -7.39
C TYR A 199 3.54 16.83 -6.89
N PRO A 200 3.26 16.31 -5.68
CA PRO A 200 1.89 16.25 -5.18
C PRO A 200 1.35 17.64 -4.85
N GLY A 201 0.03 17.75 -4.73
CA GLY A 201 -0.61 18.93 -4.15
C GLY A 201 -0.17 19.15 -2.69
N ALA A 202 -0.38 20.35 -2.15
CA ALA A 202 0.17 20.77 -0.86
C ALA A 202 -0.18 19.85 0.33
N PHE A 203 -1.31 19.15 0.25
CA PHE A 203 -1.80 18.25 1.29
C PHE A 203 -1.71 16.76 0.90
N ASN A 204 -1.21 16.45 -0.30
CA ASN A 204 -1.19 15.09 -0.81
C ASN A 204 0.10 14.37 -0.45
N THR A 205 0.00 13.26 0.27
CA THR A 205 1.20 12.49 0.62
C THR A 205 1.69 11.63 -0.55
N TYR A 206 2.47 12.25 -1.44
CA TYR A 206 3.10 11.61 -2.61
C TYR A 206 2.10 10.94 -3.55
N ILE A 207 0.91 11.53 -3.73
CA ILE A 207 -0.13 11.01 -4.60
C ILE A 207 -0.70 12.05 -5.56
N ARG A 208 -1.19 11.58 -6.71
CA ARG A 208 -1.92 12.37 -7.68
C ARG A 208 -3.29 12.71 -7.15
N THR A 209 -3.73 13.92 -7.46
CA THR A 209 -5.13 14.31 -7.30
C THR A 209 -5.96 13.69 -8.43
N VAL A 210 -7.17 13.27 -8.11
CA VAL A 210 -8.24 12.98 -9.06
C VAL A 210 -8.98 14.29 -9.30
N ASN A 211 -8.96 14.76 -10.54
CA ASN A 211 -9.61 15.99 -10.93
C ASN A 211 -11.03 15.70 -11.45
N LYS A 212 -11.82 16.76 -11.68
CA LYS A 212 -13.05 16.65 -12.47
C LYS A 212 -12.80 16.11 -13.87
N GLU A 213 -11.87 16.73 -14.59
CA GLU A 213 -11.51 16.34 -15.95
C GLU A 213 -10.15 15.65 -15.98
N LYS A 214 -10.04 14.55 -16.73
CA LYS A 214 -8.76 13.86 -16.89
C LYS A 214 -7.78 14.73 -17.66
N THR A 215 -6.50 14.58 -17.35
CA THR A 215 -5.41 15.22 -18.11
C THR A 215 -4.42 14.17 -18.58
N GLU A 216 -3.31 14.61 -19.16
CA GLU A 216 -2.20 13.72 -19.47
C GLU A 216 -1.68 12.98 -18.23
N TRP A 217 -1.58 13.68 -17.10
CA TRP A 217 -0.87 13.20 -15.91
C TRP A 217 -1.75 13.01 -14.68
N ARG A 218 -3.05 13.30 -14.76
CA ARG A 218 -3.98 13.21 -13.63
C ARG A 218 -5.27 12.51 -14.02
N PHE A 219 -5.81 11.76 -13.06
CA PHE A 219 -7.11 11.10 -13.19
C PHE A 219 -8.21 12.16 -13.32
N GLY A 220 -9.28 11.79 -14.00
CA GLY A 220 -10.52 12.56 -14.10
C GLY A 220 -11.68 11.84 -13.42
N GLY A 221 -12.87 12.41 -13.49
CA GLY A 221 -14.11 11.80 -13.01
C GLY A 221 -14.47 12.11 -11.56
N GLY A 222 -13.72 13.00 -10.91
CA GLY A 222 -14.08 13.60 -9.63
C GLY A 222 -14.93 14.87 -9.78
N VAL A 223 -14.84 15.72 -8.77
CA VAL A 223 -15.51 16.99 -8.54
C VAL A 223 -14.48 17.96 -7.96
N ASP A 224 -14.12 18.96 -8.75
CA ASP A 224 -13.29 20.08 -8.28
C ASP A 224 -14.23 21.08 -7.59
N ASP A 225 -14.23 21.14 -6.25
CA ASP A 225 -14.85 22.24 -5.51
C ASP A 225 -13.87 23.41 -5.32
N GLU A 226 -14.35 24.53 -4.76
CA GLU A 226 -13.55 25.76 -4.57
C GLU A 226 -12.33 25.57 -3.64
N ASN A 227 -12.28 24.46 -2.89
CA ASN A 227 -11.17 24.10 -2.00
C ASN A 227 -10.35 22.90 -2.50
N GLY A 228 -10.71 22.31 -3.65
CA GLY A 228 -10.09 21.09 -4.20
C GLY A 228 -10.29 19.85 -3.33
N ASN A 229 -11.31 19.84 -2.46
CA ASN A 229 -11.53 18.82 -1.42
C ASN A 229 -12.93 18.19 -1.57
N GLY A 230 -13.13 17.45 -2.66
CA GLY A 230 -14.40 16.72 -2.88
C GLY A 230 -14.23 15.21 -2.85
N ASP A 231 -13.25 14.69 -3.59
CA ASP A 231 -13.19 13.26 -3.86
C ASP A 231 -12.03 12.53 -3.19
N PRO A 232 -12.21 11.23 -2.94
CA PRO A 232 -11.11 10.31 -2.62
C PRO A 232 -9.99 10.33 -3.67
N ASN A 233 -8.74 10.60 -3.30
CA ASN A 233 -7.60 10.34 -4.20
C ASN A 233 -7.17 8.87 -4.12
N VAL A 234 -8.15 7.96 -4.23
CA VAL A 234 -8.01 6.51 -4.09
C VAL A 234 -8.65 5.87 -5.32
N ILE A 235 -7.84 5.17 -6.11
CA ILE A 235 -8.26 4.62 -7.41
C ILE A 235 -8.98 3.29 -7.22
N ASP A 236 -8.55 2.53 -6.21
CA ASP A 236 -9.12 1.22 -5.89
C ASP A 236 -8.91 0.92 -4.40
N ILE A 237 -9.78 0.09 -3.83
CA ILE A 237 -9.72 -0.39 -2.46
C ILE A 237 -9.99 -1.88 -2.41
N LEU A 238 -9.40 -2.55 -1.41
CA LEU A 238 -9.75 -3.95 -1.12
C LEU A 238 -11.23 -4.08 -0.76
N GLY A 239 -12.00 -4.75 -1.61
CA GLY A 239 -13.46 -4.88 -1.52
C GLY A 239 -14.20 -3.91 -2.42
N GLU A 240 -15.47 -3.62 -2.11
CA GLU A 240 -16.31 -2.86 -3.03
C GLU A 240 -16.02 -1.35 -3.03
N ASN A 241 -15.52 -0.85 -4.16
CA ASN A 241 -15.21 0.57 -4.36
C ASN A 241 -16.38 1.54 -4.20
N LYS A 242 -17.64 1.08 -4.35
CA LYS A 242 -18.84 1.90 -4.06
C LYS A 242 -18.87 2.45 -2.63
N SER A 243 -18.10 1.85 -1.71
CA SER A 243 -17.97 2.34 -0.33
C SER A 243 -17.23 3.68 -0.24
N LEU A 244 -16.40 4.04 -1.23
CA LEU A 244 -15.74 5.34 -1.33
C LEU A 244 -16.74 6.49 -1.49
N ALA A 245 -17.86 6.27 -2.21
CA ALA A 245 -18.87 7.28 -2.45
C ALA A 245 -19.71 7.65 -1.21
N ASN A 246 -19.64 6.85 -0.14
CA ASN A 246 -20.49 6.97 1.03
C ASN A 246 -19.84 7.76 2.19
N TYR A 247 -18.68 8.37 1.95
CA TYR A 247 -17.79 8.87 3.00
C TYR A 247 -17.59 10.39 2.99
N ASN A 248 -18.69 11.13 2.75
CA ASN A 248 -18.81 12.56 3.04
C ASN A 248 -19.29 12.78 4.47
#